data_AF-A0A8K0CPA0-F1
#
_entry.id   AF-A0A8K0CPA0-F1
#
_cell.length_a   1.000
_cell.length_b   1.000
_cell.length_c   1.000
_cell.angle_alpha   90.00
_cell.angle_beta   90.00
_cell.angle_gamma   90.00
#
_symmetry.space_group_name_H-M   'P 1'
#
loop_
_entity.id
_entity.type
_entity.pdbx_description
1 polymer ?
#
loop_
_entity_poly.entity_id
_entity_poly.type
_entity_poly.pdbx_seq_one_letter_code
_entity_poly.pdbx_strand_id
1 'polypeptide(L)'
;MEEKNVEDGEVKPKLKYPSFGKNLTEYFSEYSDNTSIHGVRYLGEKKRSIIERYFVFSLHRLIWLVILVISLYLCISSIVQTYIKWKTSPVIVSFAKSPTPVWQVPFPAVTICPETKVRQRVFNFTDAYHKYNEDPENMTAEE
;
A
#
# COMPACT_ATOMS: atom_id res chain seq x y z
N MET A 1 21.19 61.97 -60.06
CA MET A 1 21.73 60.60 -60.15
C MET A 1 21.71 60.07 -58.74
N GLU A 2 20.56 59.52 -58.34
CA GLU A 2 20.33 58.06 -58.23
C GLU A 2 21.22 57.45 -57.14
N GLU A 3 20.71 56.74 -56.14
CA GLU A 3 19.60 55.79 -56.20
C GLU A 3 18.96 55.62 -54.80
N LYS A 4 17.64 55.46 -54.77
CA LYS A 4 16.92 54.96 -53.59
C LYS A 4 17.15 53.45 -53.52
N ASN A 5 17.48 52.91 -52.35
CA ASN A 5 17.15 51.51 -52.05
C ASN A 5 16.32 51.46 -50.76
N VAL A 6 15.03 51.24 -50.99
CA VAL A 6 14.01 50.87 -50.01
C VAL A 6 14.21 49.38 -49.76
N GLU A 7 14.75 49.01 -48.60
CA GLU A 7 14.55 47.66 -48.07
C GLU A 7 13.40 47.71 -47.06
N ASP A 8 12.32 47.05 -47.44
CA ASP A 8 11.14 46.78 -46.63
C ASP A 8 11.55 45.87 -45.45
N GLY A 9 11.92 46.51 -44.34
CA GLY A 9 12.20 45.83 -43.09
C GLY A 9 10.95 45.82 -42.23
N GLU A 10 10.19 44.73 -42.27
CA GLU A 10 9.12 44.47 -41.30
C GLU A 10 9.63 44.72 -39.87
N VAL A 11 9.12 45.77 -39.22
CA VAL A 11 9.42 46.06 -37.81
C VAL A 11 8.71 45.00 -36.97
N LYS A 12 9.41 43.90 -36.67
CA LYS A 12 8.92 42.91 -35.70
C LYS A 12 8.64 43.63 -34.38
N PRO A 13 7.41 43.60 -33.84
CA PRO A 13 7.10 44.28 -32.58
C PRO A 13 8.01 43.70 -31.50
N LYS A 14 8.77 44.55 -30.80
CA LYS A 14 9.58 44.12 -29.66
C LYS A 14 8.65 43.52 -28.62
N LEU A 15 8.59 42.19 -28.56
CA LEU A 15 7.86 41.46 -27.52
C LEU A 15 8.41 41.92 -26.18
N LYS A 16 7.60 42.73 -25.48
CA LYS A 16 7.92 43.27 -24.15
C LYS A 16 8.06 42.07 -23.22
N TYR A 17 9.31 41.71 -22.89
CA TYR A 17 9.59 40.54 -22.07
C TYR A 17 8.76 40.64 -20.77
N PRO A 18 7.87 39.70 -20.50
CA PRO A 18 6.95 39.82 -19.38
C PRO A 18 7.71 39.74 -18.05
N SER A 19 7.17 40.40 -17.03
CA SER A 19 7.65 40.29 -15.64
C SER A 19 7.65 38.82 -15.19
N PHE A 20 8.55 38.43 -14.28
CA PHE A 20 8.69 37.05 -13.77
C PHE A 20 7.34 36.42 -13.35
N GLY A 21 6.46 37.19 -12.71
CA GLY A 21 5.13 36.70 -12.32
C GLY A 21 4.19 36.41 -13.49
N LYS A 22 4.32 37.16 -14.60
CA LYS A 22 3.55 36.89 -15.83
C LYS A 22 4.03 35.61 -16.50
N ASN A 23 5.34 35.37 -16.54
CA ASN A 23 5.92 34.11 -17.01
C ASN A 23 5.43 32.92 -16.15
N LEU A 24 5.49 33.02 -14.82
CA LEU A 24 4.99 31.96 -13.94
C LEU A 24 3.50 31.68 -14.15
N THR A 25 2.69 32.72 -14.33
CA THR A 25 1.25 32.58 -14.58
C THR A 25 0.98 31.91 -15.93
N GLU A 26 1.79 32.21 -16.93
CA GLU A 26 1.70 31.64 -18.27
C GLU A 26 2.07 30.16 -18.27
N TYR A 27 3.23 29.80 -17.70
CA TYR A 27 3.64 28.41 -17.53
C TYR A 27 2.68 27.61 -16.65
N PHE A 28 2.15 28.20 -15.57
CA PHE A 28 1.17 27.53 -14.72
C PHE A 28 -0.16 27.29 -15.44
N SER A 29 -0.61 28.25 -16.26
CA SER A 29 -1.80 28.08 -17.10
C SER A 29 -1.59 26.96 -18.11
N GLU A 30 -0.46 26.97 -18.82
CA GLU A 30 -0.12 25.96 -19.82
C GLU A 30 0.03 24.55 -19.19
N TYR A 31 0.66 24.47 -18.02
CA TYR A 31 0.77 23.24 -17.25
C TYR A 31 -0.59 22.73 -16.77
N SER A 32 -1.44 23.62 -16.28
CA SER A 32 -2.79 23.29 -15.79
C SER A 32 -3.71 22.79 -16.91
N ASP A 33 -3.53 23.28 -18.13
CA ASP A 33 -4.33 22.86 -19.29
C ASP A 33 -3.88 21.50 -19.86
N ASN A 34 -2.58 21.18 -19.76
CA ASN A 34 -1.99 19.95 -20.33
C ASN A 34 -1.77 18.82 -19.32
N THR A 35 -1.95 19.06 -18.02
CA THR A 35 -1.78 18.02 -17.00
C THR A 35 -2.97 17.06 -16.92
N SER A 36 -2.70 15.79 -16.61
CA SER A 36 -3.72 14.79 -16.30
C SER A 36 -4.28 14.93 -14.87
N ILE A 37 -3.72 15.83 -14.06
CA ILE A 37 -4.14 16.05 -12.67
C ILE A 37 -5.44 16.84 -12.65
N HIS A 38 -6.55 16.14 -12.44
CA HIS A 38 -7.91 16.69 -12.44
C HIS A 38 -8.05 17.97 -11.60
N GLY A 39 -7.49 18.00 -10.39
CA GLY A 39 -7.60 19.14 -9.47
C GLY A 39 -6.83 20.40 -9.89
N VAL A 40 -5.73 20.24 -10.63
CA VAL A 40 -4.88 21.39 -11.05
C VAL A 40 -5.55 22.17 -12.17
N ARG A 41 -6.37 21.52 -12.98
CA ARG A 41 -7.11 22.13 -14.10
C ARG A 41 -8.17 23.15 -13.63
N TYR A 42 -8.82 22.89 -12.50
CA TYR A 42 -9.76 23.84 -11.87
C TYR A 42 -9.08 25.10 -11.33
N LEU A 43 -7.78 25.06 -11.04
CA LEU A 43 -7.01 26.23 -10.59
C LEU A 43 -6.62 27.16 -11.75
N GLY A 44 -6.38 26.60 -12.95
CA GLY A 44 -5.95 27.34 -14.14
C GLY A 44 -7.06 27.87 -15.04
N GLU A 45 -8.31 27.45 -14.85
CA GLU A 45 -9.40 27.81 -15.76
C GLU A 45 -9.75 29.32 -15.73
N LYS A 46 -9.46 30.02 -16.84
CA LYS A 46 -9.57 31.49 -16.97
C LYS A 46 -11.00 32.02 -17.22
N LYS A 47 -11.98 31.19 -17.57
CA LYS A 47 -13.27 31.66 -18.10
C LYS A 47 -14.32 31.93 -17.01
N ARG A 48 -14.66 33.21 -16.78
CA ARG A 48 -15.96 33.78 -16.30
C ARG A 48 -15.85 35.31 -16.08
N SER A 49 -16.94 36.05 -16.24
CA SER A 49 -17.00 37.53 -16.32
C SER A 49 -16.35 38.26 -15.13
N ILE A 50 -15.76 39.43 -15.40
CA ILE A 50 -14.67 40.02 -14.60
C ILE A 50 -15.16 40.83 -13.38
N ILE A 51 -16.45 41.15 -13.27
CA ILE A 51 -16.88 42.28 -12.41
C ILE A 51 -17.57 41.85 -11.10
N GLU A 52 -18.34 40.75 -11.07
CA GLU A 52 -18.90 40.21 -9.81
C GLU A 52 -18.00 39.14 -9.14
N ARG A 53 -16.83 38.92 -9.74
CA ARG A 53 -16.00 37.72 -9.58
C ARG A 53 -15.08 37.75 -8.37
N TYR A 54 -14.54 38.88 -7.92
CA TYR A 54 -13.45 38.87 -6.91
C TYR A 54 -13.76 38.11 -5.60
N PHE A 55 -14.98 38.24 -5.06
CA PHE A 55 -15.37 37.55 -3.82
C PHE A 55 -15.70 36.06 -4.05
N VAL A 56 -16.52 35.75 -5.06
CA VAL A 56 -16.92 34.37 -5.41
C VAL A 56 -15.77 33.55 -6.00
N PHE A 57 -14.85 34.19 -6.74
CA PHE A 57 -13.68 33.57 -7.37
C PHE A 57 -12.59 33.22 -6.37
N SER A 58 -12.36 34.07 -5.36
CA SER A 58 -11.41 33.76 -4.30
C SER A 58 -11.91 32.56 -3.49
N LEU A 59 -13.21 32.50 -3.15
CA LEU A 59 -13.81 31.38 -2.45
C LEU A 59 -13.77 30.08 -3.25
N HIS A 60 -14.18 30.09 -4.52
CA HIS A 60 -14.18 28.88 -5.34
C HIS A 60 -12.76 28.33 -5.53
N ARG A 61 -11.77 29.20 -5.80
CA ARG A 61 -10.38 28.76 -5.97
C ARG A 61 -9.77 28.24 -4.67
N LEU A 62 -10.09 28.87 -3.53
CA LEU A 62 -9.67 28.39 -2.20
C LEU A 62 -10.25 27.01 -1.88
N ILE A 63 -11.51 26.75 -2.20
CA ILE A 63 -12.13 25.44 -1.95
C ILE A 63 -11.43 24.34 -2.76
N TRP A 64 -11.19 24.55 -4.06
CA TRP A 64 -10.47 23.58 -4.89
C TRP A 64 -9.01 23.39 -4.44
N LEU A 65 -8.34 24.47 -4.03
CA LEU A 65 -7.01 24.39 -3.45
C LEU A 65 -7.03 23.59 -2.14
N VAL A 66 -7.96 23.87 -1.24
CA VAL A 66 -8.12 23.19 0.04
C VAL A 66 -8.43 21.71 -0.18
N ILE A 67 -9.34 21.37 -1.09
CA ILE A 67 -9.63 19.97 -1.46
C ILE A 67 -8.37 19.28 -2.01
N LEU A 68 -7.61 19.96 -2.87
CA LEU A 68 -6.36 19.42 -3.42
C LEU A 68 -5.30 19.20 -2.33
N VAL A 69 -5.14 20.15 -1.40
CA VAL A 69 -4.20 20.06 -0.28
C VAL A 69 -4.61 18.96 0.70
N ILE A 70 -5.90 18.87 1.06
CA ILE A 70 -6.42 17.81 1.94
C ILE A 70 -6.24 16.45 1.29
N SER A 71 -6.56 16.33 0.00
CA SER A 71 -6.35 15.09 -0.75
C SER A 71 -4.87 14.69 -0.73
N LEU A 72 -3.96 15.63 -1.00
CA LEU A 72 -2.52 15.36 -1.00
C LEU A 72 -2.04 14.95 0.40
N TYR A 73 -2.51 15.63 1.45
CA TYR A 73 -2.18 15.30 2.83
C TYR A 73 -2.63 13.89 3.21
N LEU A 74 -3.88 13.52 2.87
CA LEU A 74 -4.39 12.18 3.12
C LEU A 74 -3.62 11.10 2.35
N CYS A 75 -3.29 11.37 1.08
CA CYS A 75 -2.45 10.48 0.28
C CYS A 75 -1.08 10.27 0.92
N ILE A 76 -0.38 11.36 1.30
CA ILE A 76 0.94 11.28 1.94
C ILE A 76 0.84 10.52 3.26
N SER A 77 -0.13 10.85 4.11
CA SER A 77 -0.34 10.17 5.40
C SER A 77 -0.60 8.67 5.21
N SER A 78 -1.43 8.29 4.24
CA SER A 78 -1.71 6.89 3.92
C SER A 78 -0.46 6.15 3.44
N ILE A 79 0.35 6.78 2.58
CA ILE A 79 1.64 6.23 2.12
C ILE A 79 2.57 6.03 3.31
N VAL A 80 2.72 7.03 4.17
CA VAL A 80 3.60 6.95 5.35
C VAL A 80 3.14 5.85 6.30
N GLN A 81 1.85 5.75 6.59
CA GLN A 81 1.31 4.69 7.44
C GLN A 81 1.50 3.30 6.83
N THR A 82 1.28 3.16 5.53
CA THR A 82 1.51 1.90 4.80
C THR A 82 2.98 1.55 4.81
N TYR A 83 3.86 2.53 4.64
CA TYR A 83 5.30 2.36 4.69
C TYR A 83 5.76 1.93 6.09
N ILE A 84 5.24 2.56 7.15
CA ILE A 84 5.50 2.16 8.54
C ILE A 84 5.01 0.73 8.77
N LYS A 85 3.80 0.38 8.34
CA LYS A 85 3.27 -0.99 8.45
C LYS A 85 4.13 -2.01 7.69
N TRP A 86 4.58 -1.67 6.49
CA TRP A 86 5.50 -2.49 5.70
C TRP A 86 6.85 -2.68 6.39
N LYS A 87 7.36 -1.66 7.08
CA LYS A 87 8.59 -1.73 7.88
C LYS A 87 8.41 -2.55 9.18
N THR A 88 7.29 -2.40 9.87
CA THR A 88 7.04 -3.03 11.19
C THR A 88 6.57 -4.48 11.07
N SER A 89 5.84 -4.80 10.01
CA SER A 89 5.30 -6.15 9.77
C SER A 89 5.40 -6.46 8.28
N PRO A 90 6.62 -6.73 7.78
CA PRO A 90 6.78 -7.21 6.41
C PRO A 90 6.05 -8.55 6.30
N VAL A 91 4.94 -8.57 5.57
CA VAL A 91 4.26 -9.83 5.22
C VAL A 91 5.13 -10.54 4.20
N ILE A 92 6.06 -11.37 4.68
CA ILE A 92 6.85 -12.26 3.84
C ILE A 92 5.98 -13.49 3.58
N VAL A 93 5.22 -13.47 2.49
CA VAL A 93 4.57 -14.67 1.96
C VAL A 93 5.52 -15.37 1.01
N SER A 94 6.28 -16.32 1.54
CA SER A 94 7.05 -17.26 0.72
C SER A 94 6.18 -18.45 0.36
N PHE A 95 5.58 -18.40 -0.82
CA PHE A 95 5.04 -19.60 -1.46
C PHE A 95 6.19 -20.33 -2.13
N ALA A 96 6.36 -21.61 -1.79
CA ALA A 96 7.31 -22.46 -2.47
C ALA A 96 7.00 -22.43 -3.98
N LYS A 97 7.96 -21.98 -4.78
CA LYS A 97 7.82 -21.86 -6.25
C LYS A 97 7.56 -23.20 -6.94
N SER A 98 7.81 -24.30 -6.24
CA SER A 98 7.35 -25.64 -6.61
C SER A 98 6.28 -26.07 -5.62
N PRO A 99 5.03 -26.31 -6.04
CA PRO A 99 4.15 -27.15 -5.22
C PRO A 99 4.85 -28.49 -5.01
N THR A 100 4.79 -29.05 -3.81
CA THR A 100 5.20 -30.44 -3.62
C THR A 100 4.19 -31.30 -4.38
N PRO A 101 4.62 -32.05 -5.41
CA PRO A 101 3.73 -32.94 -6.11
C PRO A 101 3.22 -34.04 -5.16
N VAL A 102 2.03 -34.58 -5.42
CA VAL A 102 1.31 -35.49 -4.50
C VAL A 102 2.14 -36.71 -4.09
N TRP A 103 3.02 -37.19 -4.98
CA TRP A 103 3.93 -38.30 -4.72
C TRP A 103 5.15 -37.97 -3.83
N GLN A 104 5.42 -36.69 -3.57
CA GLN A 104 6.47 -36.24 -2.64
C GLN A 104 5.90 -35.86 -1.26
N VAL A 105 4.58 -35.86 -1.08
CA VAL A 105 3.96 -35.67 0.24
C VAL A 105 4.07 -37.00 1.01
N PRO A 106 4.83 -37.06 2.13
CA PRO A 106 4.97 -38.31 2.86
C PRO A 106 3.62 -38.72 3.46
N PHE A 107 3.34 -40.00 3.43
CA PHE A 107 2.18 -40.55 4.12
C PHE A 107 2.28 -40.19 5.61
N PRO A 108 1.22 -39.66 6.23
CA PRO A 108 1.28 -39.19 7.61
C PRO A 108 1.61 -40.36 8.55
N ALA A 109 2.16 -40.04 9.72
CA ALA A 109 2.35 -41.05 10.75
C ALA A 109 0.98 -41.58 11.18
N VAL A 110 0.73 -42.86 10.89
CA VAL A 110 -0.44 -43.58 11.36
C VAL A 110 -0.03 -44.41 12.55
N THR A 111 -0.49 -44.01 13.74
CA THR A 111 -0.26 -44.75 14.97
C THR A 111 -1.44 -45.66 15.24
N ILE A 112 -1.18 -46.97 15.31
CA ILE A 112 -2.18 -48.00 15.66
C ILE A 112 -1.80 -48.59 17.01
N CYS A 113 -2.70 -48.50 17.99
CA CYS A 113 -2.50 -49.05 19.32
C CYS A 113 -3.31 -50.35 19.50
N PRO A 114 -2.71 -51.45 19.99
CA PRO A 114 -3.46 -52.63 20.39
C PRO A 114 -4.29 -52.31 21.64
N GLU A 115 -5.47 -52.92 21.74
CA GLU A 115 -6.34 -52.74 22.91
C GLU A 115 -5.72 -53.31 24.19
N THR A 116 -4.90 -54.35 24.06
CA THR A 116 -4.16 -54.95 25.18
C THR A 116 -3.02 -54.03 25.64
N LYS A 117 -3.14 -53.48 26.85
CA LYS A 117 -2.25 -52.43 27.37
C LYS A 117 -0.84 -52.92 27.76
N VAL A 118 -0.70 -54.20 28.18
CA VAL A 118 0.55 -54.69 28.78
C VAL A 118 0.84 -56.15 28.40
N ARG A 119 2.12 -56.48 28.20
CA ARG A 119 2.57 -57.83 27.82
C ARG A 119 2.68 -58.72 29.06
N GLN A 120 2.00 -59.87 29.06
CA GLN A 120 1.99 -60.82 30.19
C GLN A 120 3.37 -61.29 30.65
N ARG A 121 4.37 -61.34 29.76
CA ARG A 121 5.75 -61.72 30.10
C ARG A 121 6.53 -60.64 30.87
N VAL A 122 6.16 -59.38 30.69
CA VAL A 122 6.79 -58.24 31.39
C VAL A 122 6.05 -57.96 32.68
N PHE A 123 4.73 -58.02 32.63
CA PHE A 123 3.89 -57.92 33.81
C PHE A 123 2.71 -58.87 33.63
N ASN A 124 2.69 -59.92 34.44
CA ASN A 124 1.63 -60.90 34.39
C ASN A 124 0.45 -60.38 35.20
N PHE A 125 -0.47 -59.71 34.50
CA PHE A 125 -1.69 -59.18 35.10
C PHE A 125 -2.48 -60.24 35.87
N THR A 126 -2.46 -61.51 35.44
CA THR A 126 -3.19 -62.58 36.13
C THR A 126 -2.59 -62.85 37.50
N ASP A 127 -1.27 -62.99 37.59
CA ASP A 127 -0.57 -63.28 38.84
C ASP A 127 -0.60 -62.09 39.81
N ALA A 128 -0.41 -60.88 39.30
CA ALA A 128 -0.57 -59.66 40.09
C ALA A 128 -2.00 -59.47 40.61
N TYR A 129 -3.00 -59.82 39.80
CA TYR A 129 -4.41 -59.77 40.21
C TYR A 129 -4.73 -60.79 41.32
N HIS A 130 -4.18 -62.01 41.22
CA HIS A 130 -4.33 -63.02 42.27
C HIS A 130 -3.69 -62.57 43.59
N LYS A 131 -2.48 -62.00 43.53
CA LYS A 131 -1.78 -61.51 44.71
C LYS A 131 -2.48 -60.31 45.38
N TYR A 132 -3.09 -59.43 44.59
CA TYR A 132 -3.95 -58.34 45.12
C TYR A 132 -5.18 -58.86 45.86
N ASN A 133 -5.85 -59.88 45.32
CA ASN A 133 -7.07 -60.43 45.93
C ASN A 133 -6.79 -61.21 47.22
N GLU A 134 -5.60 -61.78 47.36
CA GLU A 134 -5.19 -62.54 48.55
C GLU A 134 -4.66 -61.63 49.67
N ASP A 135 -3.85 -60.61 49.33
CA ASP A 135 -3.29 -59.68 50.31
C ASP A 135 -3.12 -58.25 49.74
N PRO A 136 -4.11 -57.36 49.94
CA PRO A 136 -4.15 -56.04 49.30
C PRO A 136 -3.32 -54.96 50.00
N GLU A 137 -2.93 -55.11 51.27
CA GLU A 137 -2.20 -54.08 52.03
C GLU A 137 -0.68 -54.10 51.79
N ASN A 138 -0.16 -55.18 51.18
CA ASN A 138 1.28 -55.42 50.98
C ASN A 138 1.73 -55.26 49.50
N MET A 139 1.13 -54.31 48.79
CA MET A 139 1.41 -54.05 47.38
C MET A 139 2.46 -52.95 47.12
N THR A 140 2.98 -52.29 48.15
CA THR A 140 3.86 -51.12 48.01
C THR A 140 5.15 -51.30 48.78
N ALA A 141 6.30 -51.13 48.12
CA ALA A 141 7.27 -50.12 48.56
C ALA A 141 8.48 -50.02 47.61
N GLU A 142 8.54 -48.88 46.90
CA GLU A 142 9.65 -48.33 46.09
C GLU A 142 10.03 -49.18 44.86
N GLU A 143 9.38 -49.13 43.69
CA GLU A 143 8.45 -48.20 43.03
C GLU A 143 7.11 -48.88 42.69
#